data_AF-A0A945AXH9-F1
#
_entry.id   AF-A0A945AXH9-F1
#
_cell.length_a   1.000
_cell.length_b   1.000
_cell.length_c   1.000
_cell.angle_alpha   90.00
_cell.angle_beta   90.00
_cell.angle_gamma   90.00
#
_symmetry.space_group_name_H-M   'P 1'
#
loop_
_entity.id
_entity.type
_entity.pdbx_description
1 polymer ?
#
loop_
_entity_poly.entity_id
_entity_poly.type
_entity_poly.pdbx_seq_one_letter_code
_entity_poly.pdbx_strand_id
1 'polypeptide(L)'
;MPFKYLLIATYGSLLFINYSGTAVTVAADLSQKKTEFLPLASFLYANRDPMRVGWYDTSSMPLEKDFKTDAKRRVGSFFVQLKPRKNEGEYQLALRVLRDGSHQFLLIREFTNGNTLNHKRYLTIPFELLIGAIQGEALRSLFPNDHVEFGGWRHQVTYVWETPELLMKSFTRSGTQTILQKDFMQGEEYTIPWKNLRSDLELEPLAVRDPLFI
;
A
#
# COMPACT_ATOMS: atom_id res chain seq x y z
N MET A 1 -20.38 -7.83 -85.76
CA MET A 1 -20.59 -9.30 -85.78
C MET A 1 -21.27 -9.73 -84.49
N PRO A 2 -22.13 -10.75 -84.54
CA PRO A 2 -23.38 -10.76 -83.77
C PRO A 2 -23.41 -11.86 -82.70
N PHE A 3 -24.55 -11.95 -82.00
CA PHE A 3 -25.04 -13.09 -81.21
C PHE A 3 -24.34 -13.29 -79.85
N LYS A 4 -25.04 -13.38 -78.70
CA LYS A 4 -26.29 -14.12 -78.45
C LYS A 4 -27.05 -13.58 -77.23
N TYR A 5 -28.37 -13.63 -77.38
CA TYR A 5 -29.42 -13.74 -76.36
C TYR A 5 -29.08 -14.70 -75.20
N LEU A 6 -29.50 -14.39 -73.97
CA LEU A 6 -30.68 -15.04 -73.37
C LEU A 6 -31.07 -14.36 -72.05
N LEU A 7 -32.37 -14.10 -71.93
CA LEU A 7 -33.10 -13.61 -70.77
C LEU A 7 -33.68 -14.83 -70.05
N ILE A 8 -33.37 -15.05 -68.77
CA ILE A 8 -34.19 -15.90 -67.87
C ILE A 8 -34.21 -15.26 -66.48
N ALA A 9 -35.42 -15.12 -65.97
CA ALA A 9 -35.75 -14.50 -64.72
C ALA A 9 -35.92 -15.53 -63.58
N THR A 10 -35.91 -15.00 -62.35
CA THR A 10 -36.64 -15.43 -61.13
C THR A 10 -36.08 -16.46 -60.14
N TYR A 11 -36.47 -16.18 -58.87
CA TYR A 11 -36.41 -16.91 -57.60
C TYR A 11 -35.01 -17.03 -56.97
N GLY A 12 -34.74 -16.55 -55.75
CA GLY A 12 -35.60 -16.42 -54.58
C GLY A 12 -35.15 -17.44 -53.55
N SER A 13 -34.28 -17.05 -52.62
CA SER A 13 -34.26 -17.55 -51.23
C SER A 13 -33.25 -16.77 -50.40
N LEU A 14 -33.75 -16.05 -49.40
CA LEU A 14 -32.98 -15.48 -48.30
C LEU A 14 -32.59 -16.63 -47.36
N LEU A 15 -31.29 -16.92 -47.23
CA LEU A 15 -30.77 -17.70 -46.11
C LEU A 15 -30.28 -16.74 -45.03
N PHE A 16 -31.20 -16.39 -44.13
CA PHE A 16 -30.86 -15.89 -42.79
C PHE A 16 -30.30 -17.06 -41.99
N ILE A 17 -29.00 -17.06 -41.71
CA ILE A 17 -28.47 -17.91 -40.64
C ILE A 17 -28.78 -17.19 -39.33
N ASN A 18 -29.91 -17.57 -38.73
CA ASN A 18 -30.20 -17.32 -37.32
C ASN A 18 -29.19 -18.11 -36.48
N TYR A 19 -28.11 -17.46 -36.05
CA TYR A 19 -27.29 -18.00 -34.97
C TYR A 19 -27.92 -17.59 -33.63
N SER A 20 -28.99 -18.29 -33.25
CA SER A 20 -29.54 -18.25 -31.90
C SER A 20 -28.72 -19.18 -31.00
N GLY A 21 -27.46 -18.80 -30.77
CA GLY A 21 -26.61 -19.39 -29.74
C GLY A 21 -26.92 -18.70 -28.42
N THR A 22 -27.59 -19.41 -27.53
CA THR A 22 -27.91 -19.02 -26.16
C THR A 22 -26.70 -18.42 -25.43
N ALA A 23 -26.63 -17.10 -25.36
CA ALA A 23 -25.74 -16.37 -24.45
C ALA A 23 -26.32 -16.40 -23.02
N VAL A 24 -26.55 -17.61 -22.52
CA VAL A 24 -26.95 -17.89 -21.15
C VAL A 24 -25.95 -18.92 -20.64
N THR A 25 -24.81 -18.41 -20.14
CA THR A 25 -23.89 -19.04 -19.16
C THR A 25 -22.47 -18.46 -19.29
N VAL A 26 -22.32 -17.13 -19.15
CA VAL A 26 -21.01 -16.51 -18.80
C VAL A 26 -21.15 -15.50 -17.66
N ALA A 27 -22.37 -15.23 -17.19
CA ALA A 27 -22.62 -14.32 -16.06
C ALA A 27 -22.40 -14.97 -14.67
N ALA A 28 -22.29 -16.30 -14.59
CA ALA A 28 -22.17 -17.02 -13.31
C ALA A 28 -20.72 -17.36 -12.91
N ASP A 29 -19.76 -17.30 -13.85
CA ASP A 29 -18.34 -17.62 -13.57
C ASP A 29 -17.47 -16.35 -13.35
N LEU A 30 -18.10 -15.17 -13.47
CA LEU A 30 -17.58 -13.89 -13.00
C LEU A 30 -18.03 -13.59 -11.56
N SER A 31 -18.26 -14.63 -10.76
CA SER A 31 -18.35 -14.54 -9.31
C SER A 31 -16.97 -14.16 -8.76
N GLN A 32 -16.70 -12.86 -8.86
CA GLN A 32 -16.03 -12.05 -7.86
C GLN A 32 -15.02 -12.78 -6.98
N LYS A 33 -13.92 -13.25 -7.59
CA LYS A 33 -12.63 -13.08 -6.93
C LYS A 33 -12.29 -11.60 -7.01
N LYS A 34 -12.99 -10.78 -6.19
CA LYS A 34 -12.64 -9.39 -5.92
C LYS A 34 -11.29 -9.45 -5.22
N THR A 35 -10.25 -9.61 -6.02
CA THR A 35 -8.87 -9.50 -5.58
C THR A 35 -8.73 -8.03 -5.28
N GLU A 36 -8.93 -7.65 -4.02
CA GLU A 36 -8.73 -6.28 -3.59
C GLU A 36 -7.32 -5.89 -4.04
N PHE A 37 -7.23 -4.87 -4.90
CA PHE A 37 -5.94 -4.32 -5.29
C PHE A 37 -5.24 -3.88 -4.01
N LEU A 38 -4.15 -4.54 -3.65
CA LEU A 38 -3.36 -4.18 -2.46
C LEU A 38 -3.03 -2.69 -2.57
N PRO A 39 -3.45 -1.87 -1.59
CA PRO A 39 -3.29 -0.43 -1.71
C PRO A 39 -1.80 -0.11 -1.70
N LEU A 40 -1.27 0.22 -2.87
CA LEU A 40 0.04 0.84 -3.02
C LEU A 40 -0.18 2.36 -3.06
N ALA A 41 -0.24 2.98 -1.88
CA ALA A 41 -0.36 4.43 -1.79
C ALA A 41 0.99 5.09 -2.03
N SER A 42 1.00 6.24 -2.72
CA SER A 42 2.22 6.99 -3.00
C SER A 42 2.24 8.27 -2.17
N PHE A 43 3.42 8.67 -1.71
CA PHE A 43 3.60 9.88 -0.92
C PHE A 43 4.95 10.52 -1.16
N LEU A 44 5.07 11.78 -0.76
CA LEU A 44 6.32 12.52 -0.82
C LEU A 44 6.85 12.67 0.60
N TYR A 45 8.06 12.16 0.82
CA TYR A 45 8.79 12.41 2.06
C TYR A 45 9.80 13.54 1.84
N ALA A 46 10.33 14.11 2.93
CA ALA A 46 11.29 15.22 2.97
C ALA A 46 12.12 15.43 1.68
N ASN A 47 12.18 16.68 1.19
CA ASN A 47 12.76 17.06 -0.11
C ASN A 47 12.06 16.45 -1.34
N ARG A 48 10.77 16.10 -1.23
CA ARG A 48 9.95 15.52 -2.31
C ARG A 48 10.48 14.16 -2.80
N ASP A 49 11.04 13.37 -1.90
CA ASP A 49 11.43 11.99 -2.21
C ASP A 49 10.17 11.16 -2.47
N PRO A 50 9.99 10.58 -3.68
CA PRO A 50 8.84 9.76 -3.97
C PRO A 50 8.96 8.40 -3.27
N MET A 51 7.97 8.10 -2.44
CA MET A 51 7.85 6.85 -1.70
C MET A 51 6.50 6.20 -1.98
N ARG A 52 6.40 4.91 -1.67
CA ARG A 52 5.15 4.15 -1.75
C ARG A 52 5.01 3.29 -0.52
N VAL A 53 3.82 3.19 0.04
CA VAL A 53 3.52 2.29 1.15
C VAL A 53 2.59 1.20 0.65
N GLY A 54 2.80 -0.02 1.15
CA GLY A 54 1.91 -1.13 0.89
C GLY A 54 1.89 -2.12 2.04
N TRP A 55 1.16 -3.19 1.84
CA TRP A 55 0.92 -4.24 2.83
C TRP A 55 1.21 -5.61 2.23
N TYR A 56 1.83 -6.50 3.02
CA TYR A 56 2.09 -7.88 2.60
C TYR A 56 0.86 -8.76 2.82
N ASP A 57 0.24 -9.19 1.72
CA ASP A 57 -0.86 -10.15 1.77
C ASP A 57 -0.40 -11.56 2.14
N THR A 58 -1.29 -12.23 2.86
CA THR A 58 -1.37 -13.67 3.04
C THR A 58 -1.24 -14.37 1.67
N SER A 59 -0.10 -15.04 1.44
CA SER A 59 0.10 -16.18 0.53
C SER A 59 0.64 -16.02 -0.91
N SER A 60 0.90 -14.83 -1.48
CA SER A 60 1.26 -14.75 -2.92
C SER A 60 2.71 -14.39 -3.29
N MET A 61 3.66 -14.30 -2.34
CA MET A 61 5.08 -14.13 -2.70
C MET A 61 5.96 -15.24 -2.12
N PRO A 62 6.83 -15.88 -2.95
CA PRO A 62 7.76 -16.87 -2.46
C PRO A 62 8.72 -16.21 -1.45
N LEU A 63 8.80 -16.85 -0.30
CA LEU A 63 9.71 -16.59 0.78
C LEU A 63 11.15 -16.79 0.25
N GLU A 64 11.80 -15.75 -0.26
CA GLU A 64 13.25 -15.81 -0.47
C GLU A 64 13.93 -16.03 0.88
N LYS A 65 14.61 -17.17 1.00
CA LYS A 65 14.91 -17.88 2.25
C LYS A 65 16.13 -17.32 3.01
N ASP A 66 16.75 -16.23 2.57
CA ASP A 66 18.12 -15.91 2.97
C ASP A 66 18.33 -14.59 3.74
N PHE A 67 17.28 -14.01 4.35
CA PHE A 67 17.45 -12.86 5.25
C PHE A 67 17.78 -13.31 6.68
N LYS A 68 18.99 -12.98 7.15
CA LYS A 68 19.49 -13.30 8.50
C LYS A 68 18.93 -12.41 9.61
N THR A 69 18.12 -11.41 9.29
CA THR A 69 17.40 -10.58 10.25
C THR A 69 15.99 -11.11 10.46
N ASP A 70 15.52 -11.15 11.72
CA ASP A 70 14.15 -11.52 12.11
C ASP A 70 13.05 -10.61 11.54
N ALA A 71 13.44 -9.61 10.74
CA ALA A 71 12.61 -8.78 9.85
C ALA A 71 12.11 -9.57 8.63
N LYS A 72 11.72 -10.84 8.82
CA LYS A 72 10.95 -11.62 7.85
C LYS A 72 9.80 -10.75 7.34
N ARG A 73 9.50 -10.83 6.04
CA ARG A 73 8.26 -10.29 5.45
C ARG A 73 7.08 -11.01 6.09
N ARG A 74 6.70 -10.59 7.29
CA ARG A 74 5.61 -11.19 8.06
C ARG A 74 4.34 -10.75 7.36
N VAL A 75 3.61 -11.71 6.82
CA VAL A 75 2.24 -11.54 6.36
C VAL A 75 1.48 -10.66 7.37
N GLY A 76 0.72 -9.69 6.88
CA GLY A 76 0.06 -8.75 7.77
C GLY A 76 0.93 -7.56 8.19
N SER A 77 2.07 -7.30 7.55
CA SER A 77 2.96 -6.16 7.89
C SER A 77 3.05 -5.15 6.74
N PHE A 78 3.26 -3.89 7.09
CA PHE A 78 3.49 -2.82 6.13
C PHE A 78 4.93 -2.80 5.60
N PHE A 79 5.10 -2.22 4.42
CA PHE A 79 6.42 -1.90 3.86
C PHE A 79 6.38 -0.53 3.19
N VAL A 80 7.55 0.09 3.07
CA VAL A 80 7.72 1.29 2.24
C VAL A 80 8.73 0.99 1.14
N GLN A 81 8.36 1.37 -0.08
CA GLN A 81 9.25 1.42 -1.23
C GLN A 81 9.79 2.83 -1.40
N LEU A 82 11.11 2.95 -1.49
CA LEU A 82 11.78 4.22 -1.75
C LEU A 82 12.93 4.01 -2.74
N LYS A 83 13.36 5.10 -3.38
CA LYS A 83 14.56 5.07 -4.21
C LYS A 83 15.72 5.76 -3.48
N PRO A 84 16.94 5.23 -3.61
CA PRO A 84 18.13 6.01 -3.27
C PRO A 84 18.18 7.28 -4.10
N ARG A 85 18.70 8.37 -3.53
CA ARG A 85 18.99 9.59 -4.29
C ARG A 85 20.22 9.37 -5.19
N LYS A 86 20.40 10.23 -6.20
CA LYS A 86 21.60 10.19 -7.05
C LYS A 86 22.84 10.40 -6.17
N ASN A 87 23.83 9.52 -6.31
CA ASN A 87 25.07 9.51 -5.52
C ASN A 87 24.91 9.23 -4.02
N GLU A 88 23.75 8.75 -3.57
CA GLU A 88 23.55 8.35 -2.18
C GLU A 88 24.21 7.00 -1.90
N GLY A 89 25.07 6.94 -0.88
CA GLY A 89 25.68 5.70 -0.40
C GLY A 89 24.79 4.97 0.61
N GLU A 90 25.14 3.71 0.93
CA GLU A 90 24.42 2.85 1.89
C GLU A 90 24.25 3.53 3.26
N TYR A 91 25.33 4.12 3.76
CA TYR A 91 25.33 4.84 5.02
C TYR A 91 24.40 6.07 5.01
N GLN A 92 24.45 6.88 3.95
CA GLN A 92 23.62 8.07 3.81
C GLN A 92 22.14 7.73 3.68
N LEU A 93 21.85 6.68 2.89
CA LEU A 93 20.49 6.15 2.77
C LEU A 93 19.97 5.68 4.13
N ALA A 94 20.76 4.90 4.85
CA ALA A 94 20.39 4.39 6.16
C ALA A 94 20.11 5.51 7.16
N LEU A 95 20.98 6.54 7.23
CA LEU A 95 20.75 7.72 8.07
C LEU A 95 19.45 8.46 7.74
N ARG A 96 19.06 8.47 6.45
CA ARG A 96 17.85 9.15 6.01
C ARG A 96 16.57 8.38 6.34
N VAL A 97 16.61 7.04 6.30
CA VAL A 97 15.36 6.24 6.27
C VAL A 97 15.22 5.26 7.42
N LEU A 98 16.31 4.75 7.99
CA LEU A 98 16.29 3.70 9.00
C LEU A 98 16.34 4.28 10.41
N ARG A 99 15.58 3.68 11.31
CA ARG A 99 15.74 3.88 12.75
C ARG A 99 17.15 3.42 13.15
N ASP A 100 17.85 4.23 13.94
CA ASP A 100 19.25 4.01 14.30
C ASP A 100 20.17 3.76 13.08
N GLY A 101 19.89 4.43 11.97
CA GLY A 101 20.54 4.21 10.67
C GLY A 101 22.07 4.28 10.69
N SER A 102 22.66 5.02 11.63
CA SER A 102 24.12 5.07 11.84
C SER A 102 24.73 3.72 12.22
N HIS A 103 23.97 2.87 12.91
CA HIS A 103 24.37 1.54 13.36
C HIS A 103 23.80 0.42 12.47
N GLN A 104 22.75 0.72 11.71
CA GLN A 104 22.01 -0.26 10.92
C GLN A 104 22.28 -0.19 9.41
N PHE A 105 23.26 0.60 8.95
CA PHE A 105 23.49 0.80 7.52
C PHE A 105 23.83 -0.48 6.74
N LEU A 106 24.39 -1.50 7.40
CA LEU A 106 24.65 -2.79 6.78
C LEU A 106 23.35 -3.52 6.36
N LEU A 107 22.22 -3.22 7.00
CA LEU A 107 20.90 -3.77 6.61
C LEU A 107 20.51 -3.35 5.18
N ILE A 108 21.02 -2.22 4.69
CA ILE A 108 20.78 -1.80 3.31
C ILE A 108 21.28 -2.86 2.31
N ARG A 109 22.38 -3.55 2.62
CA ARG A 109 22.90 -4.63 1.77
C ARG A 109 22.01 -5.86 1.74
N GLU A 110 21.28 -6.08 2.83
CA GLU A 110 20.26 -7.13 2.86
C GLU A 110 19.19 -6.76 1.84
N PHE A 111 18.61 -5.55 1.90
CA PHE A 111 17.56 -5.14 0.95
C PHE A 111 17.98 -5.11 -0.52
N THR A 112 19.29 -5.01 -0.81
CA THR A 112 19.81 -5.06 -2.19
C THR A 112 20.25 -6.46 -2.62
N ASN A 113 20.13 -7.48 -1.76
CA ASN A 113 20.70 -8.82 -1.97
C ASN A 113 22.20 -8.75 -2.31
N GLY A 114 22.95 -7.88 -1.62
CA GLY A 114 24.38 -7.64 -1.86
C GLY A 114 24.72 -6.86 -3.13
N ASN A 115 23.73 -6.47 -3.94
CA ASN A 115 23.96 -5.65 -5.13
C ASN A 115 24.23 -4.18 -4.76
N THR A 116 24.86 -3.46 -5.69
CA THR A 116 25.09 -2.02 -5.54
C THR A 116 23.78 -1.24 -5.53
N LEU A 117 23.76 -0.16 -4.74
CA LEU A 117 22.61 0.74 -4.68
C LEU A 117 22.31 1.37 -6.04
N ASN A 118 21.05 1.25 -6.45
CA ASN A 118 20.58 1.76 -7.74
C ASN A 118 19.46 2.78 -7.53
N HIS A 119 19.78 4.07 -7.73
CA HIS A 119 18.83 5.19 -7.60
C HIS A 119 17.62 5.12 -8.56
N LYS A 120 17.61 4.24 -9.56
CA LYS A 120 16.49 4.06 -10.49
C LYS A 120 15.47 3.03 -9.99
N ARG A 121 15.87 2.14 -9.08
CA ARG A 121 15.06 1.01 -8.58
C ARG A 121 14.52 1.31 -7.19
N TYR A 122 13.33 0.79 -6.92
CA TYR A 122 12.77 0.82 -5.57
C TYR A 122 13.46 -0.22 -4.69
N LEU A 123 13.74 0.17 -3.45
CA LEU A 123 14.10 -0.69 -2.35
C LEU A 123 12.87 -0.81 -1.46
N THR A 124 12.50 -2.04 -1.12
CA THR A 124 11.39 -2.31 -0.20
C THR A 124 11.96 -2.49 1.19
N ILE A 125 11.61 -1.60 2.11
CA ILE A 125 12.07 -1.63 3.50
C ILE A 125 10.87 -1.97 4.39
N PRO A 126 11.01 -2.94 5.32
CA PRO A 126 9.99 -3.22 6.32
C PRO A 126 9.63 -1.97 7.12
N PHE A 127 8.34 -1.74 7.33
CA PHE A 127 7.84 -0.53 7.97
C PHE A 127 8.48 -0.27 9.33
N GLU A 128 8.65 -1.31 10.16
CA GLU A 128 9.17 -1.23 11.53
C GLU A 128 10.63 -0.76 11.61
N LEU A 129 11.40 -0.90 10.53
CA LEU A 129 12.80 -0.48 10.46
C LEU A 129 12.95 1.00 10.09
N LEU A 130 11.88 1.64 9.62
CA LEU A 130 11.91 3.03 9.20
C LEU A 130 11.89 3.98 10.40
N ILE A 131 12.39 5.20 10.20
CA ILE A 131 12.19 6.30 11.16
C ILE A 131 10.70 6.65 11.28
N GLY A 132 10.30 7.11 12.47
CA GLY A 132 8.90 7.43 12.77
C GLY A 132 8.28 8.44 11.80
N ALA A 133 9.02 9.47 11.36
CA ALA A 133 8.51 10.45 10.41
C ALA A 133 8.08 9.84 9.06
N ILE A 134 8.85 8.87 8.52
CA ILE A 134 8.45 8.15 7.30
C ILE A 134 7.24 7.25 7.60
N GLN A 135 7.24 6.59 8.75
CA GLN A 135 6.12 5.75 9.17
C GLN A 135 4.82 6.56 9.27
N GLY A 136 4.86 7.76 9.83
CA GLY A 136 3.71 8.66 9.93
C GLY A 136 3.15 9.06 8.57
N GLU A 137 4.00 9.53 7.66
CA GLU A 137 3.59 9.87 6.29
C GLU A 137 3.04 8.66 5.53
N ALA A 138 3.65 7.49 5.73
CA ALA A 138 3.16 6.24 5.17
C ALA A 138 1.76 5.89 5.73
N LEU A 139 1.53 6.03 7.03
CA LEU A 139 0.22 5.77 7.64
C LEU A 139 -0.85 6.75 7.14
N ARG A 140 -0.56 8.05 7.06
CA ARG A 140 -1.46 9.05 6.47
C ARG A 140 -1.86 8.69 5.04
N SER A 141 -0.91 8.18 4.28
CA SER A 141 -1.11 7.84 2.87
C SER A 141 -1.85 6.52 2.69
N LEU A 142 -1.63 5.56 3.59
CA LEU A 142 -2.29 4.27 3.59
C LEU A 142 -3.73 4.38 4.10
N PHE A 143 -4.00 5.26 5.07
CA PHE A 143 -5.31 5.49 5.67
C PHE A 143 -5.81 6.91 5.38
N PRO A 144 -6.29 7.18 4.15
CA PRO A 144 -6.60 8.53 3.70
C PRO A 144 -7.82 9.18 4.39
N ASN A 145 -8.66 8.37 5.04
CA ASN A 145 -9.84 8.86 5.77
C ASN A 145 -9.52 9.23 7.23
N ASP A 146 -8.32 8.91 7.68
CA ASP A 146 -7.89 9.23 9.02
C ASP A 146 -7.61 10.73 9.16
N HIS A 147 -7.89 11.27 10.35
CA HIS A 147 -7.72 12.70 10.60
C HIS A 147 -7.46 13.02 12.07
N VAL A 148 -6.98 14.23 12.31
CA VAL A 148 -6.71 14.77 13.64
C VAL A 148 -8.03 15.18 14.31
N GLU A 149 -8.23 14.74 15.55
CA GLU A 149 -9.34 15.15 16.42
C GLU A 149 -8.82 15.66 17.78
N PHE A 150 -9.61 16.46 18.49
CA PHE A 150 -9.21 17.07 19.78
C PHE A 150 -8.62 16.05 20.79
N GLY A 151 -9.16 14.83 20.82
CA GLY A 151 -8.73 13.79 21.77
C GLY A 151 -7.69 12.79 21.23
N GLY A 152 -7.38 12.81 19.94
CA GLY A 152 -6.55 11.78 19.34
C GLY A 152 -6.52 11.77 17.82
N TRP A 153 -5.87 10.74 17.29
CA TRP A 153 -5.95 10.40 15.87
C TRP A 153 -7.22 9.60 15.62
N ARG A 154 -8.13 10.13 14.80
CA ARG A 154 -9.35 9.43 14.38
C ARG A 154 -9.03 8.55 13.20
N HIS A 155 -9.17 7.25 13.41
CA HIS A 155 -8.98 6.23 12.40
C HIS A 155 -10.35 5.75 11.88
N GLN A 156 -10.50 5.66 10.56
CA GLN A 156 -11.66 5.05 9.92
C GLN A 156 -11.26 3.79 9.18
N VAL A 157 -11.85 2.65 9.56
CA VAL A 157 -11.55 1.35 8.95
C VAL A 157 -11.86 1.40 7.46
N THR A 158 -10.83 1.40 6.63
CA THR A 158 -10.93 1.63 5.19
C THR A 158 -10.91 0.33 4.41
N TYR A 159 -10.17 -0.68 4.89
CA TYR A 159 -9.97 -1.97 4.23
C TYR A 159 -10.41 -3.15 5.10
N VAL A 160 -10.79 -4.24 4.42
CA VAL A 160 -11.27 -5.48 5.07
C VAL A 160 -10.15 -6.23 5.79
N TRP A 161 -8.90 -6.05 5.36
CA TRP A 161 -7.74 -6.70 5.96
C TRP A 161 -7.23 -6.01 7.24
N GLU A 162 -7.78 -4.85 7.60
CA GLU A 162 -7.35 -4.12 8.79
C GLU A 162 -7.71 -4.89 10.06
N THR A 163 -6.74 -5.01 10.97
CA THR A 163 -6.97 -5.63 12.27
C THR A 163 -6.64 -4.65 13.39
N PRO A 164 -7.32 -4.76 14.55
CA PRO A 164 -6.96 -3.99 15.72
C PRO A 164 -5.48 -4.11 16.09
N GLU A 165 -4.94 -5.33 16.00
CA GLU A 165 -3.54 -5.63 16.31
C GLU A 165 -2.57 -4.90 15.38
N LEU A 166 -2.88 -4.85 14.08
CA LEU A 166 -2.07 -4.16 13.07
C LEU A 166 -2.03 -2.65 13.33
N LEU A 167 -3.18 -2.03 13.59
CA LEU A 167 -3.23 -0.60 13.92
C LEU A 167 -2.51 -0.31 15.23
N MET A 168 -2.77 -1.09 16.28
CA MET A 168 -2.11 -0.87 17.57
C MET A 168 -0.60 -1.00 17.45
N LYS A 169 -0.10 -2.01 16.73
CA LYS A 169 1.33 -2.18 16.47
C LYS A 169 1.93 -1.00 15.70
N SER A 170 1.17 -0.41 14.78
CA SER A 170 1.69 0.63 13.88
C SER A 170 1.63 2.03 14.51
N PHE A 171 0.53 2.36 15.17
CA PHE A 171 0.25 3.69 15.73
C PHE A 171 0.71 3.86 17.18
N THR A 172 0.70 2.80 17.99
CA THR A 172 0.85 2.93 19.45
C THR A 172 2.20 2.44 19.99
N ARG A 173 2.53 2.87 21.21
CA ARG A 173 3.74 2.41 21.92
C ARG A 173 3.58 0.93 22.30
N SER A 174 4.68 0.17 22.30
CA SER A 174 4.64 -1.22 22.76
C SER A 174 4.12 -1.29 24.21
N GLY A 175 3.06 -2.06 24.45
CA GLY A 175 2.46 -2.26 25.79
C GLY A 175 1.05 -1.67 25.98
N THR A 176 0.53 -0.83 25.08
CA THR A 176 -0.84 -0.29 25.15
C THR A 176 -1.92 -1.18 24.50
N GLN A 177 -1.72 -2.50 24.48
CA GLN A 177 -2.49 -3.49 23.71
C GLN A 177 -3.98 -3.64 24.09
N THR A 178 -4.51 -2.86 25.03
CA THR A 178 -5.71 -3.24 25.78
C THR A 178 -7.03 -2.71 25.24
N ILE A 179 -7.08 -2.00 24.09
CA ILE A 179 -8.23 -1.10 23.82
C ILE A 179 -9.22 -1.61 22.75
N LEU A 180 -8.85 -2.52 21.85
CA LEU A 180 -9.78 -2.98 20.80
C LEU A 180 -9.81 -4.51 20.68
N GLN A 181 -10.73 -5.14 21.41
CA GLN A 181 -11.09 -6.57 21.26
C GLN A 181 -12.31 -6.78 20.36
N LYS A 182 -12.77 -5.73 19.66
CA LYS A 182 -13.93 -5.79 18.76
C LYS A 182 -13.44 -5.99 17.33
N ASP A 183 -14.14 -6.81 16.57
CA ASP A 183 -13.93 -6.97 15.13
C ASP A 183 -14.12 -5.61 14.43
N PHE A 184 -13.20 -5.27 13.53
CA PHE A 184 -13.29 -4.07 12.72
C PHE A 184 -14.30 -4.25 11.61
N MET A 185 -15.31 -3.39 11.59
CA MET A 185 -16.23 -3.30 10.46
C MET A 185 -15.85 -2.10 9.61
N GLN A 186 -15.77 -2.28 8.30
CA GLN A 186 -15.43 -1.21 7.37
C GLN A 186 -16.35 0.00 7.55
N GLY A 187 -15.78 1.19 7.62
CA GLY A 187 -16.46 2.45 7.86
C GLY A 187 -16.65 2.81 9.34
N GLU A 188 -16.40 1.89 10.28
CA GLU A 188 -16.36 2.23 11.70
C GLU A 188 -15.18 3.15 12.01
N GLU A 189 -15.37 3.99 13.02
CA GLU A 189 -14.40 4.99 13.43
C GLU A 189 -13.94 4.74 14.86
N TYR A 190 -12.64 4.91 15.07
CA TYR A 190 -11.95 4.64 16.33
C TYR A 190 -10.96 5.76 16.63
N THR A 191 -11.01 6.31 17.83
CA THR A 191 -10.05 7.33 18.25
C THR A 191 -8.88 6.68 18.97
N ILE A 192 -7.67 6.87 18.46
CA ILE A 192 -6.41 6.52 19.12
C ILE A 192 -5.97 7.73 19.96
N PRO A 193 -6.03 7.67 21.31
CA PRO A 193 -5.71 8.83 22.13
C PRO A 193 -4.26 9.26 21.98
N TRP A 194 -3.98 10.57 22.00
CA TRP A 194 -2.62 11.12 21.89
C TRP A 194 -1.63 10.48 22.87
N LYS A 195 -2.07 10.24 24.11
CA LYS A 195 -1.25 9.58 25.16
C LYS A 195 -0.72 8.19 24.78
N ASN A 196 -1.43 7.48 23.90
CA ASN A 196 -1.07 6.13 23.45
C ASN A 196 -0.33 6.16 22.12
N LEU A 197 -0.48 7.25 21.36
CA LEU A 197 0.15 7.43 20.06
C LEU A 197 1.68 7.54 20.22
N ARG A 198 2.36 6.97 19.24
CA ARG A 198 3.80 7.15 19.08
C ARG A 198 4.09 8.57 18.61
N SER A 199 4.79 9.33 19.44
CA SER A 199 5.13 10.74 19.15
C SER A 199 6.12 10.87 18.00
N ASP A 200 6.93 9.84 17.72
CA ASP A 200 7.87 9.84 16.61
C ASP A 200 7.20 9.71 15.24
N LEU A 201 5.90 9.39 15.18
CA LEU A 201 5.13 9.34 13.93
C LEU A 201 4.78 10.72 13.38
N GLU A 202 5.00 11.81 14.13
CA GLU A 202 4.68 13.18 13.69
C GLU A 202 3.21 13.35 13.20
N LEU A 203 2.30 12.53 13.74
CA LEU A 203 0.86 12.54 13.41
C LEU A 203 0.10 13.64 14.15
N GLU A 204 0.61 14.04 15.32
CA GLU A 204 0.06 15.14 16.11
C GLU A 204 0.15 16.47 15.35
N PRO A 205 -0.89 17.31 15.41
CA PRO A 205 -0.84 18.63 14.82
C PRO A 205 0.28 19.45 15.47
N LEU A 206 1.06 20.15 14.66
CA LEU A 206 2.03 21.11 15.17
C LEU A 206 1.29 22.16 16.01
N ALA A 207 1.66 22.28 17.28
CA ALA A 207 1.13 23.32 18.15
C ALA A 207 1.46 24.69 17.54
N VAL A 208 0.48 25.31 16.90
CA VAL A 208 0.58 26.70 16.46
C VAL A 208 0.58 27.53 17.72
N ARG A 209 1.69 28.21 18.00
CA ARG A 209 1.73 29.19 19.10
C ARG A 209 0.65 30.22 18.85
N ASP A 210 -0.05 30.63 19.91
CA ASP A 210 -1.03 31.70 19.82
C ASP A 210 -0.39 32.90 19.10
N PRO A 211 -1.12 33.56 18.19
CA PRO A 211 -0.60 34.74 17.52
C PRO A 211 -0.18 35.75 18.57
N LEU A 212 1.01 36.33 18.38
CA LEU A 212 1.45 37.44 19.20
C LEU A 212 0.46 38.59 18.97
N PHE A 213 -0.39 38.85 19.95
CA PHE A 213 -1.19 40.07 19.99
C PHE A 213 -0.21 41.23 20.17
N ILE A 214 -0.06 42.06 19.13
CA ILE A 214 0.69 43.33 19.15
C ILE A 214 -0.31 44.46 19.35
#